data_AF-A0A6P1NW19-F1
#
_entry.id   AF-A0A6P1NW19-F1
#
_cell.length_a   1.000
_cell.length_b   1.000
_cell.length_c   1.000
_cell.angle_alpha   90.00
_cell.angle_beta   90.00
_cell.angle_gamma   90.00
#
_symmetry.space_group_name_H-M   'P 1'
#
loop_
_entity.id
_entity.type
_entity.pdbx_description
1 polymer ?
#
loop_
_entity_poly.entity_id
_entity_poly.type
_entity_poly.pdbx_seq_one_letter_code
_entity_poly.pdbx_strand_id
1 'polypeptide(L)'
;MRQFVLQAAPQVEERFIYKCPFYYYLGQMCYMSTTKTGSVYLGFVKGLHLSNDQGLFAEADTKQIRKVFFRPGLPFPEAALRELLQEAILYNELKPSQQIQCKRRALTQ
;
A
#
# COMPACT_ATOMS: atom_id res chain seq x y z
N MET A 1 -10.28 -7.04 -5.65
CA MET A 1 -8.95 -6.46 -5.33
C MET A 1 -8.98 -4.94 -5.33
N ARG A 2 -9.05 -4.25 -6.48
CA ARG A 2 -9.10 -2.77 -6.53
C ARG A 2 -10.17 -2.14 -5.63
N GLN A 3 -11.41 -2.58 -5.78
CA GLN A 3 -12.54 -2.05 -5.00
C GLN A 3 -12.36 -2.24 -3.49
N PHE A 4 -11.70 -3.31 -3.06
CA PHE A 4 -11.42 -3.57 -1.65
C PHE A 4 -10.48 -2.51 -1.04
N VAL A 5 -9.45 -2.10 -1.79
CA VAL A 5 -8.53 -1.05 -1.35
C VAL A 5 -9.22 0.31 -1.30
N LEU A 6 -10.05 0.62 -2.30
CA LEU A 6 -10.81 1.89 -2.34
C LEU A 6 -11.88 1.98 -1.25
N GLN A 7 -12.40 0.85 -0.79
CA GLN A 7 -13.34 0.79 0.33
C GLN A 7 -12.67 0.89 1.69
N ALA A 8 -11.34 0.82 1.77
CA ALA A 8 -10.61 0.90 3.04
C ALA A 8 -10.71 2.30 3.68
N ALA A 9 -10.71 3.36 2.87
CA ALA A 9 -11.02 4.72 3.29
C ALA A 9 -11.48 5.58 2.10
N PRO A 10 -12.42 6.53 2.31
CA PRO A 10 -12.97 7.35 1.23
C PRO A 10 -11.98 8.34 0.61
N GLN A 11 -10.88 8.66 1.31
CA GLN A 11 -9.85 9.59 0.85
C GLN A 11 -8.71 8.89 0.10
N VAL A 12 -8.80 7.57 -0.15
CA VAL A 12 -7.79 6.86 -0.93
C VAL A 12 -7.87 7.31 -2.38
N GLU A 13 -6.76 7.86 -2.89
CA GLU A 13 -6.61 8.23 -4.29
C GLU A 13 -5.92 7.12 -5.07
N GLU A 14 -6.46 6.74 -6.22
CA GLU A 14 -5.79 5.83 -7.15
C GLU A 14 -5.12 6.59 -8.28
N ARG A 15 -3.88 6.21 -8.58
CA ARG A 15 -3.09 6.73 -9.69
C ARG A 15 -2.44 5.58 -10.43
N PHE A 16 -2.50 5.58 -11.76
CA PHE A 16 -1.78 4.60 -12.56
C PHE A 16 -0.37 5.10 -12.84
N ILE A 17 0.63 4.43 -12.26
CA ILE A 17 2.04 4.77 -12.42
C ILE A 17 2.79 3.47 -12.75
N TYR A 18 3.77 3.53 -13.66
CA TYR A 18 4.55 2.36 -14.08
C TYR A 18 3.68 1.18 -14.55
N LYS A 19 2.53 1.49 -15.20
CA LYS A 19 1.52 0.50 -15.64
C LYS A 19 0.90 -0.32 -14.51
N CYS A 20 0.95 0.18 -13.28
CA CYS A 20 0.39 -0.45 -12.09
C CYS A 20 -0.53 0.54 -11.35
N PRO A 21 -1.68 0.11 -10.82
CA PRO A 21 -2.50 0.96 -9.96
C PRO A 21 -1.80 1.13 -8.62
N PHE A 22 -1.58 2.40 -8.27
CA PHE A 22 -0.94 2.85 -7.05
C PHE A 22 -1.96 3.62 -6.22
N TYR A 23 -2.03 3.30 -4.93
CA TYR A 23 -3.01 3.84 -3.99
C TYR A 23 -2.31 4.76 -2.99
N TYR A 24 -2.86 5.95 -2.82
CA TYR A 24 -2.34 7.00 -1.99
C TYR A 24 -3.34 7.35 -0.90
N TYR A 25 -2.86 7.53 0.32
CA TYR A 25 -3.61 8.06 1.45
C TYR A 25 -2.66 8.86 2.32
N LEU A 26 -2.77 10.19 2.32
CA LEU A 26 -1.78 11.11 2.95
C LEU A 26 -0.31 10.81 2.60
N GLY A 27 -0.08 10.09 1.50
CA GLY A 27 1.24 9.60 1.07
C GLY A 27 1.11 8.32 0.27
N GLN A 28 2.25 7.70 -0.08
CA GLN A 28 2.28 6.40 -0.74
C GLN A 28 1.84 5.31 0.26
N MET A 29 0.72 4.64 -0.03
CA MET A 29 0.19 3.59 0.85
C MET A 29 0.57 2.20 0.32
N CYS A 30 -0.02 1.82 -0.81
CA CYS A 30 0.25 0.52 -1.43
C CYS A 30 0.06 0.59 -2.95
N TYR A 31 0.52 -0.43 -3.65
CA TYR A 31 0.33 -0.59 -5.08
C TYR A 31 0.06 -2.05 -5.41
N MET A 32 -0.60 -2.29 -6.54
CA MET A 32 -0.89 -3.64 -7.00
C MET A 32 -0.16 -3.92 -8.29
N SER A 33 0.40 -5.10 -8.41
CA SER A 33 1.13 -5.53 -9.60
C SER A 33 1.11 -7.06 -9.70
N THR A 34 1.64 -7.57 -10.80
CA THR A 34 1.69 -8.99 -11.10
C THR A 34 3.15 -9.46 -11.20
N THR A 35 3.41 -10.69 -10.76
CA THR A 35 4.69 -11.34 -11.00
C THR A 35 4.80 -11.80 -12.46
N LYS A 36 6.02 -12.12 -12.91
CA LYS A 36 6.25 -12.76 -14.21
C LYS A 36 5.52 -14.09 -14.37
N THR A 37 5.23 -14.76 -13.25
CA THR A 37 4.48 -16.03 -13.19
C THR A 37 2.96 -15.84 -13.16
N GLY A 38 2.45 -14.59 -13.26
CA GLY A 38 1.03 -14.29 -13.30
C GLY A 38 0.34 -14.18 -11.94
N SER A 39 1.08 -14.28 -10.83
CA SER A 39 0.52 -14.08 -9.48
C SER A 39 0.32 -12.60 -9.18
N VAL A 40 -0.81 -12.24 -8.57
CA VAL A 40 -1.09 -10.86 -8.16
C VAL A 40 -0.50 -10.61 -6.78
N TYR A 41 0.05 -9.42 -6.55
CA TYR A 41 0.52 -9.01 -5.24
C TYR A 41 0.17 -7.56 -4.92
N LEU A 42 0.05 -7.26 -3.63
CA LEU A 42 -0.03 -5.91 -3.09
C LEU A 42 1.30 -5.57 -2.41
N GLY A 43 1.95 -4.50 -2.86
CA GLY A 43 3.15 -3.95 -2.24
C GLY A 43 2.81 -2.78 -1.33
N PHE A 44 3.11 -2.88 -0.05
CA PHE A 44 2.98 -1.82 0.95
C PHE A 44 4.30 -1.06 1.07
N VAL A 45 4.30 0.22 0.72
CA VAL A 45 5.53 1.02 0.52
C VAL A 45 6.33 1.23 1.80
N LYS A 46 5.65 1.22 2.94
CA LYS A 46 6.23 1.32 4.29
C LYS A 46 5.88 0.11 5.15
N GLY A 47 5.79 -1.05 4.50
CA GLY A 47 5.40 -2.30 5.14
C GLY A 47 6.26 -2.70 6.35
N LEU A 48 7.54 -2.28 6.42
CA LEU A 48 8.41 -2.56 7.59
C LEU A 48 7.84 -1.97 8.89
N HIS A 49 7.07 -0.90 8.81
CA HIS A 49 6.50 -0.22 9.98
C HIS A 49 5.10 -0.71 10.35
N LEU A 50 4.54 -1.62 9.56
CA LEU A 50 3.26 -2.25 9.86
C LEU A 50 3.53 -3.43 10.80
N SER A 51 2.64 -3.65 11.76
CA SER A 51 2.80 -4.71 12.77
C SER A 51 2.84 -6.07 12.10
N ASN A 52 1.96 -6.27 11.11
CA ASN A 52 1.82 -7.54 10.39
C ASN A 52 1.63 -8.72 11.36
N ASP A 53 0.77 -8.53 12.37
CA ASP A 53 0.42 -9.58 13.34
C ASP A 53 -0.15 -10.82 12.62
N GLN A 54 -0.78 -10.56 11.47
CA GLN A 54 -1.39 -11.56 10.60
C GLN A 54 -0.40 -12.40 9.77
N GLY A 55 0.88 -12.05 9.74
CA GLY A 55 1.90 -12.82 9.03
C GLY A 55 1.70 -12.89 7.51
N LEU A 56 1.08 -11.88 6.87
CA LEU A 56 0.76 -11.88 5.44
C LEU A 56 1.93 -11.48 4.53
N PHE A 57 2.95 -10.84 5.07
CA PHE A 57 4.13 -10.43 4.29
C PHE A 57 5.02 -11.60 3.90
N ALA A 58 5.62 -11.50 2.71
CA ALA A 58 6.59 -12.46 2.24
C ALA A 58 7.95 -12.31 2.93
N GLU A 59 8.68 -13.41 3.08
CA GLU A 59 10.01 -13.41 3.70
C GLU A 59 11.04 -12.61 2.88
N ALA A 60 10.89 -12.62 1.54
CA ALA A 60 11.80 -11.98 0.59
C ALA A 60 11.50 -10.49 0.32
N ASP A 61 11.08 -9.77 1.36
CA ASP A 61 10.71 -8.37 1.24
C ASP A 61 11.87 -7.42 1.52
N THR A 62 11.73 -6.19 1.01
CA THR A 62 12.77 -5.16 1.15
C THR A 62 12.63 -4.41 2.47
N LYS A 63 13.68 -3.68 2.88
CA LYS A 63 13.66 -2.83 4.08
C LYS A 63 12.60 -1.72 4.05
N GLN A 64 11.98 -1.44 2.90
CA GLN A 64 10.93 -0.43 2.80
C GLN A 64 9.58 -1.03 2.39
N ILE A 65 9.59 -1.80 1.30
CA ILE A 65 8.38 -2.36 0.70
C ILE A 65 8.22 -3.81 1.13
N ARG A 66 7.07 -4.13 1.72
CA ARG A 66 6.62 -5.49 2.01
C ARG A 66 5.49 -5.90 1.07
N LYS A 67 5.41 -7.16 0.67
CA LYS A 67 4.48 -7.65 -0.35
C LYS A 67 3.59 -8.76 0.21
N VAL A 68 2.31 -8.67 -0.10
CA VAL A 68 1.32 -9.72 0.12
C VAL A 68 1.00 -10.37 -1.21
N PHE A 69 1.26 -11.66 -1.35
CA PHE A 69 1.01 -12.41 -2.58
C PHE A 69 -0.34 -13.13 -2.50
N PHE A 70 -1.13 -12.99 -3.56
CA PHE A 70 -2.38 -13.72 -3.73
C PHE A 70 -2.14 -14.87 -4.69
N ARG A 71 -2.24 -16.10 -4.17
CA ARG A 71 -2.10 -17.32 -4.97
C ARG A 71 -3.49 -17.81 -5.39
N PRO A 72 -3.67 -18.20 -6.65
CA PRO A 72 -4.92 -18.84 -7.07
C PRO A 72 -5.12 -20.14 -6.28
N GLY A 73 -6.34 -20.37 -5.81
CA GLY A 73 -6.71 -21.56 -5.04
C GLY A 73 -6.57 -21.45 -3.52
N LEU A 74 -5.97 -20.37 -2.99
CA LEU A 74 -6.02 -20.06 -1.55
C LEU A 74 -7.20 -19.14 -1.23
N PRO A 75 -7.81 -19.29 -0.03
CA PRO A 75 -8.85 -18.37 0.41
C PRO A 75 -8.29 -16.96 0.50
N PHE A 76 -9.10 -15.98 0.08
CA PHE A 76 -8.73 -14.58 0.13
C PHE A 76 -8.74 -14.09 1.60
N PRO A 77 -7.61 -13.62 2.17
CA PRO A 77 -7.52 -13.26 3.59
C PRO A 77 -8.11 -11.86 3.84
N GLU A 78 -9.44 -11.74 3.73
CA GLU A 78 -10.11 -10.44 3.76
C GLU A 78 -9.87 -9.66 5.06
N ALA A 79 -10.11 -10.29 6.21
CA ALA A 79 -9.96 -9.65 7.51
C ALA A 79 -8.52 -9.19 7.74
N ALA A 80 -7.55 -10.09 7.53
CA ALA A 80 -6.14 -9.78 7.71
C ALA A 80 -5.64 -8.70 6.74
N LEU A 81 -6.11 -8.67 5.49
CA LEU A 81 -5.76 -7.60 4.55
C LEU A 81 -6.38 -6.27 4.97
N ARG A 82 -7.62 -6.28 5.49
CA ARG A 82 -8.28 -5.08 6.00
C ARG A 82 -7.48 -4.46 7.14
N GLU A 83 -7.04 -5.26 8.09
CA GLU A 83 -6.21 -4.81 9.21
C GLU A 83 -4.90 -4.20 8.71
N LEU A 84 -4.18 -4.85 7.79
CA LEU A 84 -2.98 -4.28 7.19
C LEU A 84 -3.23 -2.94 6.47
N LEU A 85 -4.37 -2.79 5.78
CA LEU A 85 -4.74 -1.52 5.15
C LEU A 85 -4.99 -0.43 6.21
N GLN A 86 -5.66 -0.76 7.32
CA GLN A 86 -5.87 0.17 8.42
C GLN A 86 -4.55 0.57 9.11
N GLU A 87 -3.63 -0.38 9.31
CA GLU A 87 -2.29 -0.06 9.81
C GLU A 87 -1.54 0.90 8.87
N ALA A 88 -1.64 0.69 7.55
CA ALA A 88 -1.01 1.55 6.55
C ALA A 88 -1.62 2.96 6.52
N ILE A 89 -2.94 3.05 6.66
CA ILE A 89 -3.68 4.32 6.79
C ILE A 89 -3.20 5.06 8.04
N LEU A 90 -3.26 4.40 9.21
CA LEU A 90 -2.86 4.98 10.48
C LEU A 90 -1.40 5.44 10.46
N TYR A 91 -0.51 4.65 9.87
CA TYR A 91 0.89 5.03 9.71
C TYR A 91 1.06 6.33 8.91
N ASN A 92 0.28 6.52 7.86
CA ASN A 92 0.32 7.73 7.05
C ASN A 92 -0.32 8.94 7.77
N GLU A 93 -1.33 8.71 8.62
CA GLU A 93 -1.94 9.76 9.47
C GLU A 93 -0.99 10.24 10.57
N LEU A 94 -0.34 9.29 11.26
CA LEU A 94 0.57 9.58 12.36
C LEU A 94 1.87 10.23 11.91
N LYS A 95 2.18 10.19 10.60
CA LYS A 95 3.29 10.95 10.04
C LYS A 95 2.84 12.37 9.73
N PRO A 96 3.30 13.39 10.47
CA PRO A 96 3.03 14.77 10.12
C PRO A 96 3.76 15.10 8.82
N SER A 97 3.03 15.06 7.71
CA SER A 97 3.26 15.84 6.50
C SER A 97 4.73 15.96 6.03
N GLN A 98 5.26 14.93 5.38
CA GLN A 98 6.31 15.15 4.36
C GLN A 98 5.74 15.86 3.10
N GLN A 99 4.42 16.14 3.08
CA GLN A 99 3.74 16.75 1.94
C GLN A 99 3.81 18.29 1.89
N ILE A 100 4.16 19.00 2.97
CA ILE A 100 4.25 20.47 2.93
C ILE A 100 5.49 20.92 2.13
N GLN A 101 6.50 20.07 1.94
CA GLN A 101 7.74 20.48 1.27
C GLN A 101 7.68 20.46 -0.26
N CYS A 102 6.76 19.70 -0.88
CA CYS A 102 6.60 19.71 -2.35
C CYS A 102 5.75 20.88 -2.87
N LYS A 103 4.92 21.53 -2.05
CA LYS A 103 4.15 22.72 -2.49
C LYS A 103 4.83 24.07 -2.21
N ARG A 104 6.01 24.10 -1.58
CA ARG A 104 6.76 25.35 -1.30
C ARG A 104 7.97 25.61 -2.21
N ARG A 105 8.26 24.75 -3.20
CA ARG A 105 9.33 24.95 -4.21
C ARG A 105 8.79 25.22 -5.62
N ALA A 106 7.65 25.89 -5.73
CA ALA A 106 7.13 26.39 -7.01
C ALA A 106 6.78 27.89 -6.98
N LEU A 107 7.25 28.63 -5.97
CA LEU A 107 7.12 30.08 -5.86
C LEU A 107 8.38 30.63 -5.18
N THR A 108 9.48 30.70 -5.93
CA THR A 108 10.59 31.59 -5.59
C THR A 108 11.09 32.22 -6.89
N GLN A 109 10.61 33.44 -7.11
CA GLN A 109 11.16 34.57 -7.90
C GLN A 109 11.68 34.30 -9.31
#